data_AF-A0A951MFD8-F1
#
_entry.id   AF-A0A951MFD8-F1
#
_cell.length_a   1.000
_cell.length_b   1.000
_cell.length_c   1.000
_cell.angle_alpha   90.00
_cell.angle_beta   90.00
_cell.angle_gamma   90.00
#
_symmetry.space_group_name_H-M   'P 1'
#
loop_
_entity.id
_entity.type
_entity.pdbx_description
1 polymer ?
#
loop_
_entity_poly.entity_id
_entity_poly.type
_entity_poly.pdbx_seq_one_letter_code
_entity_poly.pdbx_strand_id
1 'polypeptide(L)'
;MAHQLATDLGDMAMSGIPNPFTLFQIVDLIADDLQQYQAPEAFMGYALYDSDSNLYERGKHILSKKAANNHEELNQKLYISKTGYVETYLVNETNEDVWFDDFTVMSTTPLIVQETHYSLSR
;
A
#
# COMPACT_ATOMS: atom_id res chain seq x y z
N MET A 1 -7.76 -33.66 -13.68
CA MET A 1 -6.53 -33.03 -13.17
C MET A 1 -6.73 -32.07 -12.00
N ALA A 2 -7.96 -31.76 -11.55
CA ALA A 2 -8.20 -30.98 -10.32
C ALA A 2 -8.25 -31.84 -9.04
N HIS A 3 -8.32 -33.18 -9.18
CA HIS A 3 -8.42 -34.10 -8.05
C HIS A 3 -7.06 -34.47 -7.44
N GLN A 4 -5.95 -34.23 -8.14
CA GLN A 4 -4.60 -34.46 -7.61
C GLN A 4 -4.14 -33.33 -6.68
N LEU A 5 -4.56 -32.09 -6.94
CA LEU A 5 -4.14 -30.91 -6.18
C LEU A 5 -4.71 -30.89 -4.75
N ALA A 6 -5.97 -31.31 -4.57
CA ALA A 6 -6.58 -31.38 -3.24
C ALA A 6 -5.98 -32.49 -2.37
N THR A 7 -5.54 -33.60 -2.98
CA THR A 7 -4.91 -34.72 -2.27
C THR A 7 -3.48 -34.38 -1.85
N ASP A 8 -2.70 -33.69 -2.69
CA ASP A 8 -1.36 -33.21 -2.34
C ASP A 8 -1.39 -32.17 -1.19
N LEU A 9 -2.42 -31.30 -1.14
CA LEU A 9 -2.59 -30.32 -0.08
C LEU A 9 -2.96 -30.95 1.28
N GLY A 10 -3.69 -32.08 1.26
CA GLY A 10 -3.99 -32.86 2.46
C GLY A 10 -2.77 -33.56 3.03
N ASP A 11 -1.89 -34.08 2.17
CA ASP A 11 -0.67 -34.78 2.59
C ASP A 11 0.40 -33.81 3.14
N MET A 12 0.45 -32.54 2.67
CA MET A 12 1.33 -31.52 3.24
C MET A 12 0.92 -31.05 4.65
N ALA A 13 -0.38 -31.10 4.99
CA ALA A 13 -0.87 -30.76 6.32
C ALA A 13 -0.61 -31.86 7.36
N MET A 14 -0.37 -33.10 6.91
CA MET A 14 -0.19 -34.28 7.78
C MET A 14 1.28 -34.69 7.96
N SER A 15 2.22 -34.13 7.18
CA SER A 15 3.65 -34.27 7.47
C SER A 15 4.03 -33.29 8.60
N GLY A 16 3.99 -33.75 9.84
CA GLY A 16 4.21 -32.98 11.08
C GLY A 16 5.60 -32.33 11.27
N ILE A 17 6.13 -31.68 10.26
CA ILE A 17 7.28 -30.76 10.35
C ILE A 17 6.80 -29.41 9.79
N PRO A 18 6.55 -28.40 10.64
CA PRO A 18 6.18 -27.08 10.16
C PRO A 18 7.37 -26.46 9.41
N ASN A 19 7.26 -26.35 8.08
CA ASN A 19 8.12 -25.50 7.27
C ASN A 19 7.75 -24.03 7.57
N PRO A 20 8.69 -23.16 7.95
CA PRO A 20 8.38 -21.75 8.21
C PRO A 20 7.72 -21.05 7.01
N PHE A 21 8.00 -21.48 5.76
CA PHE A 21 7.36 -20.91 4.57
C PHE A 21 5.85 -21.18 4.46
N THR A 22 5.35 -22.31 4.98
CA THR A 22 3.91 -22.64 4.89
C THR A 22 3.09 -21.85 5.90
N LEU A 23 3.67 -21.48 7.04
CA LEU A 23 3.02 -20.63 8.03
C LEU A 23 2.81 -19.20 7.51
N PHE A 24 3.78 -18.63 6.77
CA PHE A 24 3.63 -17.29 6.19
C PHE A 24 2.48 -17.20 5.18
N GLN A 25 2.36 -18.18 4.28
CA GLN A 25 1.30 -18.19 3.27
C GLN A 25 -0.10 -18.31 3.87
N ILE A 26 -0.25 -19.08 4.95
CA ILE A 26 -1.55 -19.23 5.66
C ILE A 26 -1.90 -17.94 6.40
N VAL A 27 -0.93 -17.25 7.01
CA VAL A 27 -1.15 -15.95 7.66
C VAL A 27 -1.57 -14.89 6.64
N ASP A 28 -0.92 -14.83 5.48
CA ASP A 28 -1.27 -13.88 4.42
C ASP A 28 -2.68 -14.15 3.86
N LEU A 29 -3.04 -15.43 3.63
CA LEU A 29 -4.38 -15.84 3.18
C LEU A 29 -5.48 -15.49 4.19
N ILE A 30 -5.24 -15.71 5.49
CA ILE A 30 -6.19 -15.37 6.55
C ILE A 30 -6.29 -13.84 6.72
N ALA A 31 -5.19 -13.11 6.53
CA ALA A 31 -5.20 -11.64 6.56
C ALA A 31 -6.00 -11.04 5.40
N ASP A 32 -5.88 -11.59 4.19
CA ASP A 32 -6.64 -11.13 3.02
C ASP A 32 -8.13 -11.47 3.12
N ASP A 33 -8.50 -12.65 3.61
CA ASP A 33 -9.90 -13.11 3.70
C ASP A 33 -10.67 -12.42 4.85
N LEU A 34 -9.99 -12.06 5.95
CA LEU A 34 -10.59 -11.28 7.05
C LEU A 34 -10.76 -9.79 6.72
N GLN A 35 -10.11 -9.26 5.68
CA GLN A 35 -10.25 -7.87 5.25
C GLN A 35 -11.47 -7.61 4.35
N GLN A 36 -12.09 -8.63 3.76
CA GLN A 36 -13.11 -8.41 2.70
C GLN A 36 -14.53 -8.12 3.19
N TYR A 37 -14.84 -8.14 4.50
CA TYR A 37 -16.24 -8.00 4.97
C TYR A 37 -16.49 -7.12 6.21
N GLN A 38 -15.65 -6.13 6.52
CA GLN A 38 -16.02 -5.07 7.49
C GLN A 38 -15.81 -3.65 6.94
N ALA A 39 -16.96 -3.07 6.57
CA ALA A 39 -17.35 -1.67 6.51
C ALA A 39 -16.70 -0.74 5.45
N PRO A 40 -17.52 0.11 4.78
CA PRO A 40 -17.00 1.29 4.14
C PRO A 40 -16.39 2.24 5.20
N GLU A 41 -15.26 2.85 4.87
CA GLU A 41 -14.50 3.75 5.73
C GLU A 41 -14.16 5.04 4.97
N ALA A 42 -13.96 6.15 5.67
CA ALA A 42 -13.40 7.35 5.07
C ALA A 42 -11.88 7.25 5.01
N PHE A 43 -11.25 7.61 3.90
CA PHE A 43 -9.80 7.43 3.72
C PHE A 43 -9.18 8.37 2.69
N MET A 44 -7.85 8.50 2.77
CA MET A 44 -7.01 9.08 1.74
C MET A 44 -6.33 7.97 0.95
N GLY A 45 -6.55 7.92 -0.37
CA GLY A 45 -5.98 6.95 -1.29
C GLY A 45 -4.89 7.52 -2.18
N TYR A 46 -4.03 6.65 -2.69
CA TYR A 46 -3.10 6.97 -3.76
C TYR A 46 -2.94 5.82 -4.76
N ALA A 47 -2.60 6.17 -6.00
CA ALA A 47 -2.22 5.25 -7.05
C ALA A 47 -1.01 5.82 -7.82
N LEU A 48 0.01 4.97 -8.03
CA LEU A 48 1.23 5.31 -8.73
C LEU A 48 1.26 4.62 -10.09
N TYR A 49 1.48 5.41 -11.12
CA TYR A 49 1.53 4.98 -12.50
C TYR A 49 2.91 5.25 -13.07
N ASP A 50 3.40 4.39 -13.95
CA ASP A 50 4.60 4.67 -14.74
C ASP A 50 4.30 5.63 -15.90
N SER A 51 5.32 5.97 -16.69
CA SER A 51 5.21 6.90 -17.82
C SER A 51 4.21 6.47 -18.88
N ASP A 52 3.98 5.16 -18.99
CA ASP A 52 3.04 4.56 -19.94
C ASP A 52 1.64 4.40 -19.33
N SER A 53 1.42 5.00 -18.16
CA SER A 53 0.16 4.97 -17.40
C SER A 53 -0.22 3.58 -16.88
N ASN A 54 0.74 2.67 -16.71
CA ASN A 54 0.49 1.39 -16.05
C ASN A 54 0.55 1.58 -14.54
N LEU A 55 -0.50 1.13 -13.84
CA LEU A 55 -0.54 1.11 -12.38
C LEU A 55 0.51 0.12 -11.85
N TYR A 56 1.39 0.58 -10.97
CA TYR A 56 2.39 -0.29 -10.35
C TYR A 56 2.30 -0.35 -8.82
N GLU A 57 1.67 0.63 -8.18
CA GLU A 57 1.47 0.65 -6.72
C GLU A 57 0.21 1.42 -6.37
N ARG A 58 -0.49 1.02 -5.30
CA ARG A 58 -1.61 1.77 -4.74
C ARG A 58 -1.73 1.48 -3.25
N GLY A 59 -2.32 2.40 -2.51
CA GLY A 59 -2.58 2.24 -1.09
C GLY A 59 -3.62 3.21 -0.58
N LYS A 60 -3.98 3.06 0.69
CA LYS A 60 -4.89 3.96 1.39
C LYS A 60 -4.49 4.13 2.85
N HIS A 61 -4.81 5.29 3.40
CA HIS A 61 -4.74 5.61 4.81
C HIS A 61 -6.15 5.89 5.32
N ILE A 62 -6.65 4.96 6.14
CA ILE A 62 -8.01 4.97 6.66
C ILE A 62 -8.10 5.95 7.84
N LEU A 63 -9.17 6.75 7.85
CA LEU A 63 -9.55 7.59 8.97
C LEU A 63 -9.93 6.71 10.16
N SER A 64 -9.24 6.89 11.29
CA SER A 64 -9.54 6.11 12.47
C SER A 64 -10.81 6.59 13.19
N LYS A 65 -11.39 5.73 14.03
CA LYS A 65 -12.52 6.10 14.90
C LYS A 65 -12.20 7.22 15.90
N LYS A 66 -10.93 7.61 16.07
CA LYS A 66 -10.50 8.71 16.94
C LYS A 66 -10.88 10.08 16.37
N ALA A 67 -11.12 10.17 15.07
CA ALA A 67 -11.59 11.38 14.39
C ALA A 67 -13.09 11.68 14.67
N ALA A 68 -13.82 10.79 15.33
CA ALA A 68 -15.21 11.07 15.71
C ALA A 68 -15.29 12.31 16.61
N ASN A 69 -15.85 13.41 16.07
CA ASN A 69 -15.89 14.74 16.69
C ASN A 69 -14.51 15.37 16.95
N ASN A 70 -13.46 14.97 16.21
CA ASN A 70 -12.12 15.52 16.34
C ASN A 70 -11.39 15.57 14.98
N HIS A 71 -10.24 16.24 14.93
CA HIS A 71 -9.39 16.27 13.76
C HIS A 71 -8.30 15.18 13.82
N GLU A 72 -8.11 14.46 12.71
CA GLU A 72 -7.04 13.48 12.53
C GLU A 72 -6.28 13.81 11.25
N GLU A 73 -4.95 13.90 11.35
CA GLU A 73 -4.10 14.09 10.18
C GLU A 73 -3.90 12.76 9.46
N LEU A 74 -4.33 12.68 8.19
CA LEU A 74 -4.06 11.55 7.32
C LEU A 74 -2.78 11.85 6.51
N ASN A 75 -1.71 11.11 6.79
CA ASN A 75 -0.40 11.35 6.18
C ASN A 75 0.14 10.08 5.50
N GLN A 76 0.67 10.23 4.28
CA GLN A 76 1.34 9.17 3.53
C GLN A 76 2.67 9.68 2.98
N LYS A 77 3.73 8.91 3.24
CA LYS A 77 5.05 9.12 2.66
C LYS A 77 5.30 8.05 1.61
N LEU A 78 5.40 8.48 0.36
CA LEU A 78 5.55 7.60 -0.79
C LEU A 78 6.98 7.65 -1.31
N TYR A 79 7.54 6.49 -1.63
CA TYR A 79 8.81 6.41 -2.35
C TYR A 79 8.52 6.14 -3.83
N ILE A 80 8.79 7.13 -4.67
CA ILE A 80 8.51 7.05 -6.11
C ILE A 80 9.68 6.39 -6.83
N SER A 81 9.53 5.10 -7.16
CA SER A 81 10.59 4.28 -7.77
C SER A 81 10.64 4.37 -9.31
N LYS A 82 9.58 4.87 -9.95
CA LYS A 82 9.47 5.00 -11.41
C LYS A 82 9.05 6.41 -11.80
N THR A 83 9.50 6.88 -12.96
CA THR A 83 8.97 8.11 -13.56
C THR A 83 7.54 7.85 -14.03
N GLY A 84 6.63 8.78 -13.75
CA GLY A 84 5.24 8.68 -14.14
C GLY A 84 4.34 9.63 -13.36
N TYR A 85 3.16 9.15 -12.99
CA TYR A 85 2.08 9.97 -12.42
C TYR A 85 1.65 9.46 -11.05
N VAL A 86 1.21 10.38 -10.20
CA VAL A 86 0.57 10.08 -8.92
C VAL A 86 -0.86 10.59 -8.98
N GLU A 87 -1.80 9.71 -8.70
CA GLU A 87 -3.18 10.07 -8.42
C GLU A 87 -3.41 9.95 -6.91
N THR A 88 -3.95 11.00 -6.29
CA THR A 88 -4.34 11.00 -4.89
C THR A 88 -5.78 11.47 -4.77
N TYR A 89 -6.52 10.86 -3.84
CA TYR A 89 -7.96 11.07 -3.74
C TYR A 89 -8.46 10.84 -2.32
N LEU A 90 -9.59 11.46 -1.98
CA LEU A 90 -10.27 11.32 -0.71
C LEU A 90 -11.62 10.67 -0.95
N VAL A 91 -11.97 9.69 -0.13
CA VAL A 91 -13.23 8.96 -0.27
C VAL A 91 -13.92 8.90 1.09
N ASN A 92 -15.22 9.16 1.09
CA ASN A 92 -16.11 8.78 2.18
C ASN A 92 -17.12 7.77 1.63
N GLU A 93 -16.97 6.51 1.99
CA GLU A 93 -17.94 5.47 1.65
C GLU A 93 -18.96 5.23 2.79
N THR A 94 -18.83 5.96 3.89
CA THR A 94 -19.69 5.80 5.08
C THR A 94 -21.04 6.50 4.90
N ASN A 95 -22.01 6.15 5.74
CA ASN A 95 -23.28 6.85 5.82
C ASN A 95 -23.24 8.11 6.70
N GLU A 96 -22.08 8.43 7.29
CA GLU A 96 -21.89 9.61 8.13
C GLU A 96 -21.20 10.72 7.34
N ASP A 97 -21.47 11.97 7.71
CA ASP A 97 -20.78 13.11 7.14
C ASP A 97 -19.33 13.16 7.63
N VAL A 98 -18.40 13.21 6.69
CA VAL A 98 -16.96 13.34 6.95
C VAL A 98 -16.44 14.57 6.19
N TRP A 99 -15.75 15.45 6.92
CA TRP A 99 -15.12 16.63 6.35
C TRP A 99 -13.62 16.41 6.24
N PHE A 100 -13.06 16.78 5.09
CA PHE A 100 -11.63 16.82 4.84
C PHE A 100 -11.23 18.26 4.56
N ASP A 101 -10.06 18.66 5.03
CA ASP A 101 -9.50 20.00 4.79
C ASP A 101 -7.98 19.92 4.60
N ASP A 102 -7.37 21.02 4.14
CA ASP A 102 -5.92 21.21 4.02
C ASP A 102 -5.20 20.15 3.17
N PHE A 103 -5.89 19.60 2.15
CA PHE A 103 -5.32 18.54 1.31
C PHE A 103 -4.12 19.04 0.51
N THR A 104 -2.94 18.49 0.82
CA THR A 104 -1.67 18.95 0.28
C THR A 104 -0.85 17.79 -0.27
N VAL A 105 -0.29 17.97 -1.48
CA VAL A 105 0.69 17.06 -2.06
C VAL A 105 2.03 17.77 -2.16
N MET A 106 3.07 17.20 -1.55
CA MET A 106 4.44 17.73 -1.60
C MET A 106 5.39 16.73 -2.24
N SER A 107 6.21 17.21 -3.17
CA SER A 107 7.30 16.45 -3.76
C SER A 107 8.63 17.02 -3.30
N THR A 108 9.50 16.16 -2.77
CA THR A 108 10.85 16.53 -2.34
C THR A 108 11.86 15.79 -3.21
N THR A 109 12.55 16.50 -4.09
CA THR A 109 13.65 15.93 -4.86
C THR A 109 14.91 15.90 -3.98
N PRO A 110 15.61 14.77 -3.84
CA PRO A 110 16.87 14.74 -3.10
C PRO A 110 17.90 15.69 -3.75
N LEU A 111 18.71 16.36 -2.92
CA LEU A 111 19.76 17.25 -3.37
C LEU A 111 20.82 16.45 -4.14
N ILE A 112 20.95 16.68 -5.45
CA ILE A 112 22.04 16.12 -6.25
C ILE A 112 23.27 17.02 -6.06
N VAL A 113 24.24 16.56 -5.26
CA VAL A 113 25.56 17.22 -5.16
C VAL A 113 26.40 16.75 -6.34
N GLN A 114 26.69 17.64 -7.29
CA GLN A 114 27.67 17.38 -8.34
C GLN A 114 29.07 17.79 -7.88
N GLU A 115 30.01 16.86 -7.84
CA GLU A 115 31.43 17.19 -7.64
C GLU A 115 32.03 17.69 -8.97
N THR A 116 32.26 18.99 -9.08
CA THR A 116 33.09 19.53 -10.18
C THR A 116 34.55 19.27 -9.85
N HIS A 117 35.10 18.16 -10.36
CA HIS A 117 36.54 17.95 -10.33
C HIS A 117 37.20 18.93 -11.33
N TYR A 118 37.86 19.97 -10.81
CA TYR A 118 38.78 20.78 -11.61
C TYR A 118 40.05 19.97 -11.84
N SER A 119 40.24 19.41 -13.04
CA SER A 119 41.58 19.00 -13.46
C SER A 119 42.38 20.27 -13.73
N LEU A 120 43.27 20.62 -12.81
CA LEU A 120 44.29 21.64 -13.07
C LEU A 120 45.26 21.03 -14.09
N SER A 121 45.06 21.36 -15.37
CA SER A 121 46.08 21.12 -16.39
C SER A 121 47.22 22.11 -16.21
N ARG A 122 48.41 21.64 -15.82
CA ARG A 122 49.67 22.31 -16.11
C ARG A 122 50.82 21.32 -16.21
#